data_AF-A0AA43QD42-F1
#
_entry.id   AF-A0AA43QD42-F1
#
_cell.length_a   1.000
_cell.length_b   1.000
_cell.length_c   1.000
_cell.angle_alpha   90.00
_cell.angle_beta   90.00
_cell.angle_gamma   90.00
#
_symmetry.space_group_name_H-M   'P 1'
#
loop_
_entity.id
_entity.type
_entity.pdbx_description
1 polymer ?
#
loop_
_entity_poly.entity_id
_entity_poly.type
_entity_poly.pdbx_seq_one_letter_code
_entity_poly.pdbx_strand_id
1 'polypeptide(L)'
;MTTFNKTPKSTPVLAPKSTPVLINGGIIINADRQGQFRGTVFINNIPMPFMIDTDASYVSIPSKFASAAGLPLLGSSAHSTAGGIFTLPATHINSLKIGTAELKNLDASINPYLDEVLIGMNVLKHFH
;
A
#
# COMPACT_ATOMS: atom_id res chain seq x y z
N MET A 1 -9.87 54.98 31.32
CA MET A 1 -10.02 53.52 31.52
C MET A 1 -10.54 52.95 30.20
N THR A 2 -9.69 52.30 29.42
CA THR A 2 -10.03 51.82 28.07
C THR A 2 -10.20 50.31 28.12
N THR A 3 -11.41 49.83 27.86
CA THR A 3 -11.77 48.40 27.91
C THR A 3 -11.39 47.72 26.60
N PHE A 4 -10.51 46.73 26.65
CA PHE A 4 -10.20 45.85 25.52
C PHE A 4 -11.24 44.72 25.44
N ASN A 5 -12.07 44.71 24.39
CA ASN A 5 -12.89 43.55 24.07
C ASN A 5 -12.04 42.48 23.37
N LYS A 6 -11.83 41.35 24.05
CA LYS A 6 -11.15 40.16 23.49
C LYS A 6 -12.19 39.29 22.80
N THR A 7 -12.09 39.13 21.49
CA THR A 7 -12.94 38.24 20.69
C THR A 7 -12.74 36.78 21.14
N PRO A 8 -13.80 35.98 21.34
CA PRO A 8 -13.64 34.57 21.66
C PRO A 8 -13.06 33.82 20.45
N LYS A 9 -11.98 33.07 20.70
CA LYS A 9 -11.31 32.21 19.73
C LYS A 9 -12.23 31.02 19.44
N SER A 10 -12.72 30.90 18.21
CA SER A 10 -13.52 29.75 17.78
C SER A 10 -12.66 28.48 17.83
N THR A 11 -13.14 27.48 18.57
CA THR A 11 -12.60 26.12 18.54
C THR A 11 -12.92 25.52 17.17
N PRO A 12 -11.97 24.89 16.45
CA PRO A 12 -12.31 24.19 15.22
C PRO A 12 -13.15 22.96 15.58
N VAL A 13 -14.42 22.97 15.19
CA VAL A 13 -15.25 21.77 15.20
C VAL A 13 -14.74 20.89 14.06
N LEU A 14 -14.16 19.74 14.39
CA LEU A 14 -13.80 18.73 13.40
C LEU A 14 -15.08 18.33 12.67
N ALA A 15 -15.14 18.63 11.37
CA ALA A 15 -16.24 18.18 10.52
C ALA A 15 -16.36 16.64 10.60
N PRO A 16 -17.58 16.08 10.55
CA PRO A 16 -17.75 14.63 10.50
C PRO A 16 -16.97 14.09 9.29
N LYS A 17 -16.07 13.14 9.56
CA LYS A 17 -15.29 12.44 8.53
C LYS A 17 -16.31 11.76 7.62
N SER A 18 -16.50 12.26 6.40
CA SER A 18 -17.46 11.68 5.46
C SER A 18 -17.09 10.22 5.24
N THR A 19 -18.04 9.32 5.47
CA THR A 19 -17.88 7.92 5.10
C THR A 19 -17.74 7.86 3.58
N PRO A 20 -16.61 7.42 3.02
CA PRO A 20 -16.47 7.36 1.57
C PRO A 20 -17.54 6.43 1.01
N VAL A 21 -18.26 6.89 -0.01
CA VAL A 21 -19.20 6.03 -0.74
C VAL A 21 -18.37 5.07 -1.58
N LEU A 22 -18.49 3.77 -1.29
CA LEU A 22 -17.82 2.72 -2.05
C LEU A 22 -18.46 2.62 -3.44
N ILE A 23 -17.71 2.98 -4.49
CA ILE A 23 -18.00 2.53 -5.84
C ILE A 23 -17.76 1.01 -5.93
N ASN A 24 -18.54 0.30 -6.74
CA ASN A 24 -18.41 -1.14 -6.87
C ASN A 24 -16.99 -1.49 -7.37
N GLY A 25 -16.17 -2.11 -6.53
CA GLY A 25 -14.73 -2.36 -6.78
C GLY A 25 -13.75 -1.43 -6.05
N GLY A 26 -14.22 -0.47 -5.23
CA GLY A 26 -13.38 0.39 -4.40
C GLY A 26 -12.99 -0.24 -3.06
N ILE A 27 -11.93 0.28 -2.43
CA ILE A 27 -11.45 -0.13 -1.10
C ILE A 27 -11.34 1.12 -0.24
N ILE A 28 -11.82 1.05 1.01
CA ILE A 28 -11.52 2.06 2.03
C ILE A 28 -10.48 1.48 2.97
N ILE A 29 -9.33 2.15 3.05
CA ILE A 29 -8.27 1.84 4.02
C ILE A 29 -8.14 3.05 4.93
N ASN A 30 -8.21 2.82 6.23
CA ASN A 30 -7.91 3.86 7.21
C ASN A 30 -6.41 3.86 7.47
N ALA A 31 -5.82 5.06 7.47
CA ALA A 31 -4.44 5.21 7.91
C ALA A 31 -4.31 4.78 9.38
N ASP A 32 -3.19 4.14 9.70
CA ASP A 32 -2.83 3.80 11.08
C ASP A 32 -2.40 5.05 11.87
N ARG A 33 -1.98 4.85 13.13
CA ARG A 33 -1.54 5.96 14.02
C ARG A 33 -0.32 6.72 13.51
N GLN A 34 0.45 6.14 12.58
CA GLN A 34 1.63 6.74 11.97
C GLN A 34 1.29 7.42 10.63
N GLY A 35 0.03 7.41 10.21
CA GLY A 35 -0.41 7.95 8.93
C GLY A 35 -0.17 7.02 7.75
N GLN A 36 0.24 5.77 7.98
CA GLN A 36 0.51 4.79 6.92
C GLN A 36 -0.75 3.97 6.63
N PHE A 37 -1.01 3.72 5.34
CA PHE A 37 -2.14 2.90 4.92
C PHE A 37 -1.73 1.44 4.87
N ARG A 38 -2.17 0.68 5.89
CA ARG A 38 -1.85 -0.74 6.06
C ARG A 38 -3.09 -1.63 6.08
N GLY A 39 -2.90 -2.90 5.78
CA GLY A 39 -3.96 -3.90 5.88
C GLY A 39 -3.47 -5.30 5.55
N THR A 40 -4.38 -6.14 5.07
CA THR A 40 -4.09 -7.49 4.58
C THR A 40 -4.32 -7.58 3.07
N VAL A 41 -3.33 -8.12 2.36
CA VAL A 41 -3.39 -8.45 0.94
C VAL A 41 -3.32 -9.97 0.82
N PHE A 42 -4.01 -10.53 -0.16
CA PHE A 42 -3.82 -11.93 -0.54
C PHE A 42 -3.02 -11.98 -1.82
N ILE A 43 -1.83 -12.60 -1.77
CA ILE A 43 -1.01 -12.89 -2.94
C ILE A 43 -1.10 -14.40 -3.17
N ASN A 44 -1.61 -14.82 -4.33
CA ASN A 44 -1.87 -16.22 -4.65
C ASN A 44 -2.61 -16.94 -3.52
N ASN A 45 -3.66 -16.30 -2.97
CA ASN A 45 -4.48 -16.77 -1.84
C ASN A 45 -3.78 -16.84 -0.47
N ILE A 46 -2.51 -16.41 -0.35
CA ILE A 46 -1.81 -16.35 0.93
C ILE A 46 -1.95 -14.95 1.53
N PRO A 47 -2.51 -14.81 2.75
CA PRO A 47 -2.66 -13.51 3.42
C PRO A 47 -1.30 -12.99 3.91
N MET A 48 -1.04 -11.71 3.66
CA MET A 48 0.18 -11.01 4.07
C MET A 48 -0.17 -9.60 4.57
N PRO A 49 0.56 -9.04 5.55
CA PRO A 49 0.46 -7.62 5.85
C PRO A 49 0.97 -6.81 4.65
N PHE A 50 0.34 -5.67 4.38
CA PHE A 50 0.82 -4.73 3.37
C PHE A 50 0.82 -3.28 3.87
N MET A 51 1.59 -2.46 3.16
CA MET A 51 1.56 -1.01 3.20
C MET A 51 1.48 -0.43 1.78
N ILE A 52 0.73 0.66 1.62
CA ILE A 52 0.74 1.46 0.38
C ILE A 52 2.05 2.27 0.29
N ASP A 53 2.76 2.14 -0.82
CA ASP A 53 4.02 2.86 -1.07
C ASP A 53 3.99 3.49 -2.47
N THR A 54 3.72 4.79 -2.52
CA THR A 54 3.63 5.55 -3.78
C THR A 54 4.99 5.77 -4.45
N ASP A 55 6.09 5.60 -3.71
CA ASP A 55 7.45 5.77 -4.24
C ASP A 55 7.99 4.44 -4.82
N ALA A 56 7.29 3.33 -4.58
CA ALA A 56 7.58 2.04 -5.18
C ALA A 56 6.94 1.91 -6.57
N SER A 57 7.73 1.57 -7.59
CA SER A 57 7.21 1.32 -8.94
C SER A 57 6.48 -0.02 -9.07
N TYR A 58 6.94 -1.04 -8.34
CA TYR A 58 6.42 -2.41 -8.38
C TYR A 58 6.05 -2.90 -6.97
N VAL A 59 5.23 -3.95 -6.90
CA VAL A 59 5.00 -4.69 -5.66
C VAL A 59 6.31 -5.31 -5.16
N SER A 60 6.60 -5.17 -3.86
CA SER A 60 7.74 -5.81 -3.21
C SER A 60 7.28 -6.72 -2.08
N ILE A 61 7.68 -7.98 -2.13
CA ILE A 61 7.13 -9.06 -1.30
C ILE A 61 8.23 -9.55 -0.34
N PRO A 62 7.96 -9.65 0.98
CA PRO A 62 8.90 -10.24 1.91
C PRO A 62 9.28 -11.66 1.53
N SER A 63 10.59 -11.94 1.55
CA SER A 63 11.12 -13.28 1.21
C SER A 63 10.47 -14.42 1.99
N LYS A 64 10.13 -14.17 3.27
CA LYS A 64 9.46 -15.12 4.17
C LYS A 64 8.10 -15.63 3.65
N PHE A 65 7.46 -14.91 2.74
CA PHE A 65 6.17 -15.30 2.17
C PHE A 65 6.25 -15.92 0.78
N ALA A 66 7.38 -15.79 0.08
CA ALA A 66 7.48 -16.14 -1.33
C ALA A 66 7.22 -17.62 -1.62
N SER A 67 7.78 -18.51 -0.79
CA SER A 67 7.57 -19.95 -0.94
C SER A 67 6.12 -20.35 -0.68
N ALA A 68 5.50 -19.84 0.37
CA ALA A 68 4.11 -20.15 0.71
C ALA A 68 3.14 -19.71 -0.39
N ALA A 69 3.41 -18.57 -1.03
CA ALA A 69 2.62 -18.04 -2.15
C ALA A 69 2.97 -18.65 -3.52
N GLY A 70 3.89 -19.63 -3.58
CA GLY A 70 4.26 -20.29 -4.84
C GLY A 70 4.87 -19.33 -5.87
N LEU A 71 5.61 -18.33 -5.41
CA LEU A 71 6.19 -17.30 -6.26
C LEU A 71 7.47 -17.80 -6.96
N PRO A 72 7.54 -17.76 -8.31
CA PRO A 72 8.73 -18.21 -9.03
C PRO A 72 9.86 -17.17 -8.94
N LEU A 73 11.09 -17.63 -8.79
CA LEU A 73 12.28 -16.78 -8.93
C LEU A 73 12.64 -16.67 -10.42
N LEU A 74 12.49 -15.48 -10.99
CA LEU A 74 12.67 -15.22 -12.43
C LEU A 74 14.03 -14.57 -12.75
N GLY A 75 15.01 -14.72 -11.86
CA GLY A 75 16.29 -14.02 -11.90
C GLY A 75 16.24 -12.73 -11.09
N SER A 76 17.00 -11.72 -11.51
CA SER A 76 17.10 -10.44 -10.81
C SER A 76 16.70 -9.28 -11.72
N SER A 77 15.95 -8.32 -11.18
CA SER A 77 15.57 -7.09 -11.88
C SER A 77 16.13 -5.87 -11.14
N ALA A 78 16.56 -4.88 -11.92
CA ALA A 78 16.94 -3.58 -11.39
C ALA A 78 15.66 -2.78 -11.07
N HIS A 79 15.53 -2.35 -9.82
CA HIS A 79 14.43 -1.52 -9.34
C HIS A 79 14.98 -0.13 -9.07
N SER A 80 14.35 0.88 -9.68
CA SER A 80 14.61 2.29 -9.38
C SER A 80 13.56 2.79 -8.41
N THR A 81 14.00 3.41 -7.32
CA THR A 81 13.14 4.12 -6.36
C THR A 81 13.73 5.49 -6.10
N ALA A 82 13.02 6.32 -5.33
CA ALA A 82 13.56 7.60 -4.84
C ALA A 82 14.88 7.43 -4.05
N GLY A 83 15.17 6.23 -3.52
CA GLY A 83 16.41 5.90 -2.83
C GLY A 83 17.56 5.40 -3.71
N GLY A 84 17.37 5.34 -5.05
CA GLY A 84 18.38 4.86 -6.01
C GLY A 84 18.01 3.53 -6.69
N ILE A 85 18.97 2.97 -7.44
CA ILE A 85 18.82 1.71 -8.18
C ILE A 85 19.37 0.56 -7.33
N PHE A 86 18.54 -0.44 -7.06
CA PHE A 86 18.95 -1.67 -6.39
C PHE A 86 18.43 -2.90 -7.13
N THR A 87 19.07 -4.05 -6.91
CA THR A 87 18.70 -5.30 -7.58
C THR A 87 18.00 -6.23 -6.59
N LEU A 88 16.78 -6.65 -6.93
CA LEU A 88 16.05 -7.68 -6.19
C LEU A 88 15.71 -8.86 -7.10
N PRO A 89 15.55 -10.06 -6.53
CA PRO A 89 14.96 -11.17 -7.25
C PRO A 89 13.59 -10.78 -7.83
N ALA A 90 13.42 -11.01 -9.13
CA ALA A 90 12.17 -10.79 -9.84
C ALA A 90 11.23 -11.98 -9.62
N THR A 91 9.93 -11.70 -9.57
CA THR A 91 8.88 -12.71 -9.50
C THR A 91 7.63 -12.24 -10.22
N HIS A 92 6.70 -13.16 -10.41
CA HIS A 92 5.38 -12.89 -10.96
C HIS A 92 4.28 -13.31 -9.98
N ILE A 93 3.28 -12.45 -9.79
CA ILE A 93 2.09 -12.70 -8.98
C ILE A 93 0.94 -13.09 -9.91
N ASN A 94 0.30 -14.23 -9.66
CA ASN A 94 -0.86 -14.66 -10.45
C ASN A 94 -2.12 -13.90 -10.05
N SER A 95 -2.32 -13.68 -8.74
CA SER A 95 -3.46 -12.94 -8.20
C SER A 95 -3.05 -12.13 -6.96
N LEU A 96 -3.39 -10.83 -6.95
CA LEU A 96 -3.28 -9.93 -5.82
C LEU A 96 -4.67 -9.42 -5.46
N LYS A 97 -5.12 -9.65 -4.22
CA LYS A 97 -6.43 -9.21 -3.73
C LYS A 97 -6.32 -8.31 -2.52
N ILE A 98 -7.01 -7.17 -2.56
CA ILE A 98 -7.21 -6.29 -1.41
C ILE A 98 -8.70 -5.99 -1.34
N GLY A 99 -9.34 -6.33 -0.23
CA GLY A 99 -10.80 -6.26 -0.13
C GLY A 99 -11.48 -7.05 -1.25
N THR A 100 -12.32 -6.38 -2.04
CA THR A 100 -13.01 -6.97 -3.21
C THR A 100 -12.27 -6.78 -4.53
N ALA A 101 -11.18 -6.01 -4.55
CA ALA A 101 -10.40 -5.80 -5.77
C ALA A 101 -9.44 -6.98 -6.00
N GLU A 102 -9.37 -7.46 -7.23
CA GLU A 102 -8.42 -8.49 -7.66
C GLU A 102 -7.70 -8.01 -8.92
N LEU A 103 -6.38 -7.98 -8.86
CA LEU A 103 -5.50 -7.81 -10.02
C LEU A 103 -4.79 -9.13 -10.32
N LYS A 104 -4.55 -9.39 -11.60
CA LYS A 104 -3.91 -10.62 -12.06
C LYS A 104 -2.69 -10.30 -12.89
N ASN A 105 -1.75 -11.25 -12.90
CA ASN A 105 -0.55 -11.21 -13.73
C ASN A 105 0.28 -9.93 -13.52
N LEU A 106 0.80 -9.79 -12.30
CA LEU A 106 1.58 -8.61 -11.90
C LEU A 106 3.06 -8.97 -11.74
N ASP A 107 3.92 -8.12 -12.31
CA ASP A 107 5.34 -8.13 -11.99
C ASP A 107 5.58 -7.66 -10.55
N ALA A 108 6.50 -8.33 -9.87
CA ALA A 108 6.86 -8.01 -8.50
C ALA A 108 8.32 -8.37 -8.21
N SER A 109 8.77 -8.01 -7.01
CA SER A 109 10.09 -8.35 -6.49
C SER A 109 10.00 -9.08 -5.16
N ILE A 110 11.01 -9.89 -4.84
CA ILE A 110 11.17 -10.51 -3.53
C ILE A 110 12.26 -9.76 -2.76
N ASN A 111 11.95 -9.31 -1.54
CA ASN A 111 12.85 -8.52 -0.73
C ASN A 111 13.10 -9.19 0.63
N PRO A 112 14.36 -9.49 0.99
CA PRO A 112 14.69 -10.11 2.27
C PRO A 112 14.64 -9.13 3.47
N TYR A 113 14.57 -7.83 3.23
CA TYR A 113 14.62 -6.79 4.26
C TYR A 113 13.25 -6.22 4.63
N LEU A 114 12.18 -6.74 4.06
CA LEU A 114 10.80 -6.30 4.34
C LEU A 114 10.09 -7.28 5.27
N ASP A 115 9.19 -6.73 6.07
CA ASP A 115 8.27 -7.50 6.91
C ASP A 115 6.83 -7.53 6.40
N GLU A 116 6.47 -6.58 5.53
CA GLU A 116 5.17 -6.41 4.89
C GLU A 116 5.33 -6.16 3.39
N VAL A 117 4.27 -6.46 2.64
CA VAL A 117 4.23 -6.21 1.19
C VAL A 117 4.14 -4.71 0.94
N LEU A 118 4.99 -4.17 0.07
CA LEU A 118 4.84 -2.81 -0.44
C LEU A 118 3.96 -2.83 -1.68
N ILE A 119 2.85 -2.09 -1.67
CA ILE A 119 1.95 -1.93 -2.81
C ILE A 119 2.37 -0.70 -3.59
N GLY A 120 3.05 -0.94 -4.72
CA GLY A 120 3.56 0.10 -5.60
C GLY A 120 2.60 0.57 -6.70
N MET A 121 3.10 1.48 -7.51
CA MET A 121 2.35 2.16 -8.57
C MET A 121 1.87 1.23 -9.70
N ASN A 122 2.52 0.08 -9.93
CA ASN A 122 2.02 -0.92 -10.86
C ASN A 122 0.66 -1.53 -10.44
N VAL A 123 0.29 -1.44 -9.16
CA VAL A 123 -1.03 -1.77 -8.64
C VAL A 123 -1.90 -0.52 -8.50
N LEU A 124 -1.39 0.54 -7.87
CA LEU A 124 -2.18 1.72 -7.52
C LEU A 124 -2.81 2.43 -8.73
N LYS A 125 -2.13 2.41 -9.88
CA LYS A 125 -2.63 3.03 -11.13
C LYS A 125 -3.95 2.45 -11.66
N HIS A 126 -4.39 1.30 -11.13
CA HIS A 126 -5.63 0.64 -11.54
C HIS A 126 -6.84 1.03 -10.67
N PHE A 127 -6.64 1.86 -9.64
CA PHE A 127 -7.71 2.42 -8.83
C PHE A 127 -8.07 3.83 -9.34
N HIS A 128 -9.36 4.14 -9.38
CA HIS A 128 -9.92 5.41 -9.87
C HIS A 128 -10.67 6.16 -8.76
#